data_AF-A0A8T7K2D1-F1
#
_entry.id   AF-A0A8T7K2D1-F1
#
_cell.length_a   1.000
_cell.length_b   1.000
_cell.length_c   1.000
_cell.angle_alpha   90.00
_cell.angle_beta   90.00
_cell.angle_gamma   90.00
#
_symmetry.space_group_name_H-M   'P 1'
#
loop_
_entity.id
_entity.type
_entity.pdbx_description
1 polymer ?
#
loop_
_entity_poly.entity_id
_entity_poly.type
_entity_poly.pdbx_seq_one_letter_code
_entity_poly.pdbx_strand_id
1 'polypeptide(L)'
;RRPHQQVVEDLYAARGELFDDLFTRAWSLLDEAARRVLLVATFFPASASSAALGASADVQGFAFDRAVERLTDLALLDVQQDDLNSEPRYAIHPLVRAFGETKVTEDSLFEFAARSRWISYYERLVSGVGYCWNDLERLSILDNEIESVFSVISRSYLAQQYDSVLHLAKGASYYLYVRGYWNNLLKTYQLEADAAKHLALDHTEATALAYYVQVTCRQGDIDQLHHYVDRLTEFQSALNIDDESRFEVMRALALYRKVKQSLAEGINGMRELVKYAEPLSQRLYSISCGWLANLLMEQGLLDEAQYYYGHALASASAINYQRGITTYRIKLAVIALAHGRIAEAKEELFNCGEDAQRNNDRETIARLSWTSRSSS
;
A
#
# COMPACT_ATOMS: atom_id res chain seq x y z
N ARG A 1 -41.67 -18.04 -19.67
CA ARG A 1 -41.20 -16.70 -19.24
C ARG A 1 -40.06 -16.94 -18.26
N ARG A 2 -38.83 -16.51 -18.57
CA ARG A 2 -37.71 -16.63 -17.62
C ARG A 2 -37.96 -15.69 -16.42
N PRO A 3 -37.67 -16.09 -15.18
CA PRO A 3 -37.73 -15.22 -14.01
C PRO A 3 -36.80 -14.01 -14.19
N HIS A 4 -37.22 -12.83 -13.72
CA HIS A 4 -36.45 -11.57 -13.84
C HIS A 4 -35.02 -11.71 -13.28
N GLN A 5 -34.85 -12.40 -12.15
CA GLN A 5 -33.56 -12.64 -11.53
C GLN A 5 -32.63 -13.50 -12.41
N GLN A 6 -33.18 -14.48 -13.14
CA GLN A 6 -32.43 -15.31 -14.07
C GLN A 6 -32.01 -14.53 -15.32
N VAL A 7 -32.82 -13.57 -15.78
CA VAL A 7 -32.45 -12.66 -16.89
C VAL A 7 -31.34 -11.70 -16.46
N VAL A 8 -31.39 -11.21 -15.22
CA VAL A 8 -30.35 -10.35 -14.65
C VAL A 8 -29.05 -11.14 -14.44
N GLU A 9 -29.11 -12.37 -13.93
CA GLU A 9 -27.95 -13.26 -13.81
C GLU A 9 -27.36 -13.66 -15.18
N ASP A 10 -28.21 -13.96 -16.16
CA ASP A 10 -27.78 -14.24 -17.54
C ASP A 10 -27.09 -13.00 -18.16
N LEU A 11 -27.61 -11.79 -17.92
CA LEU A 11 -26.97 -10.54 -18.34
C LEU A 11 -25.62 -10.33 -17.65
N TYR A 12 -25.54 -10.47 -16.32
CA TYR A 12 -24.28 -10.27 -15.59
C TYR A 12 -23.21 -11.32 -15.91
N ALA A 13 -23.62 -12.55 -16.24
CA ALA A 13 -22.72 -13.62 -16.62
C ALA A 13 -22.43 -13.66 -18.14
N ALA A 14 -22.91 -12.67 -18.91
CA ALA A 14 -22.85 -12.64 -20.37
C ALA A 14 -23.36 -13.93 -21.05
N ARG A 15 -24.38 -14.58 -20.46
CA ARG A 15 -24.95 -15.85 -20.96
C ARG A 15 -26.14 -15.59 -21.88
N GLY A 16 -26.16 -16.33 -23.00
CA GLY A 16 -27.30 -16.39 -23.91
C GLY A 16 -26.87 -16.26 -25.37
N GLU A 17 -27.62 -16.93 -26.26
CA GLU A 17 -27.26 -17.11 -27.67
C GLU A 17 -26.88 -15.82 -28.41
N LEU A 18 -27.50 -14.68 -28.08
CA LEU A 18 -27.20 -13.39 -28.69
C LEU A 18 -25.83 -12.82 -28.27
N PHE A 19 -25.48 -12.95 -26.99
CA PHE A 19 -24.19 -12.48 -26.47
C PHE A 19 -23.06 -13.41 -26.89
N ASP A 20 -23.31 -14.71 -26.84
CA ASP A 20 -22.38 -15.72 -27.33
C ASP A 20 -22.07 -15.50 -28.82
N ASP A 21 -23.09 -15.26 -29.65
CA ASP A 21 -22.90 -14.99 -31.08
C ASP A 21 -22.16 -13.66 -31.34
N LEU A 22 -22.50 -12.58 -30.61
CA LEU A 22 -21.84 -11.28 -30.77
C LEU A 22 -20.35 -11.34 -30.40
N PHE A 23 -20.02 -11.88 -29.22
CA PHE A 23 -18.62 -11.97 -28.79
C PHE A 23 -17.84 -13.02 -29.58
N THR A 24 -18.46 -14.13 -29.99
CA THR A 24 -17.81 -15.13 -30.85
C THR A 24 -17.45 -14.54 -32.21
N ARG A 25 -18.35 -13.75 -32.82
CA ARG A 25 -18.06 -13.04 -34.08
C ARG A 25 -16.94 -12.03 -33.88
N ALA A 26 -17.01 -11.19 -32.85
CA ALA A 26 -15.96 -10.22 -32.56
C ALA A 26 -14.60 -10.91 -32.37
N TRP A 27 -14.55 -12.00 -31.60
CA TRP A 27 -13.36 -12.83 -31.39
C TRP A 27 -12.77 -13.42 -32.68
N SER A 28 -13.63 -13.86 -33.61
CA SER A 28 -13.21 -14.38 -34.91
C SER A 28 -12.52 -13.32 -35.79
N LEU A 29 -12.80 -12.03 -35.55
CA LEU A 29 -12.22 -10.88 -36.25
C LEU A 29 -10.89 -10.39 -35.63
N LEU A 30 -10.50 -10.92 -34.47
CA LEU A 30 -9.25 -10.57 -33.80
C LEU A 30 -8.09 -11.43 -34.33
N ASP A 31 -6.96 -10.79 -34.54
CA ASP A 31 -5.69 -11.50 -34.74
C ASP A 31 -5.12 -11.98 -33.39
N GLU A 32 -4.02 -12.73 -33.45
CA GLU A 32 -3.41 -13.31 -32.25
C GLU A 32 -2.97 -12.24 -31.23
N ALA A 33 -2.45 -11.10 -31.71
CA ALA A 33 -2.01 -10.01 -30.84
C ALA A 33 -3.19 -9.39 -30.08
N ALA A 34 -4.28 -9.06 -30.78
CA ALA A 34 -5.49 -8.51 -30.16
C ALA A 34 -6.16 -9.50 -29.20
N ARG A 35 -6.17 -10.80 -29.53
CA ARG A 35 -6.66 -11.83 -28.61
C ARG A 35 -5.86 -11.85 -27.32
N ARG A 36 -4.52 -11.89 -27.39
CA ARG A 36 -3.67 -11.91 -26.20
C ARG A 36 -3.85 -10.68 -25.32
N VAL A 37 -3.93 -9.49 -25.92
CA VAL A 37 -4.17 -8.24 -25.19
C VAL A 37 -5.53 -8.29 -24.48
N LEU A 38 -6.60 -8.72 -25.17
CA LEU A 38 -7.93 -8.86 -24.59
C LEU A 38 -7.96 -9.83 -23.41
N LEU A 39 -7.37 -11.02 -23.58
CA LEU A 39 -7.32 -12.03 -22.53
C LEU A 39 -6.57 -11.53 -21.29
N VAL A 40 -5.43 -10.86 -21.49
CA VAL A 40 -4.64 -10.28 -20.40
C VAL A 40 -5.33 -9.11 -19.72
N ALA A 41 -6.11 -8.31 -20.44
CA ALA A 41 -6.88 -7.21 -19.86
C ALA A 41 -7.84 -7.69 -18.74
N THR A 42 -8.27 -8.96 -18.79
CA THR A 42 -9.09 -9.57 -17.72
C THR A 42 -8.38 -9.67 -16.38
N PHE A 43 -7.04 -9.61 -16.33
CA PHE A 43 -6.28 -9.69 -15.09
C PHE A 43 -6.32 -8.39 -14.28
N PHE A 44 -6.68 -7.27 -14.91
CA PHE A 44 -6.67 -5.95 -14.30
C PHE A 44 -8.08 -5.57 -13.83
N PRO A 45 -8.29 -5.28 -12.54
CA PRO A 45 -9.63 -5.08 -11.97
C PRO A 45 -10.36 -3.85 -12.54
N ALA A 46 -9.65 -2.72 -12.69
CA ALA A 46 -10.21 -1.49 -13.25
C ALA A 46 -9.62 -1.15 -14.62
N SER A 47 -8.35 -0.78 -14.67
CA SER A 47 -7.66 -0.42 -15.91
C SER A 47 -6.16 -0.73 -15.85
N ALA A 48 -5.52 -0.72 -17.02
CA ALA A 48 -4.11 -1.04 -17.19
C ALA A 48 -3.41 -0.01 -18.09
N SER A 49 -2.16 0.30 -17.79
CA SER A 49 -1.31 1.07 -18.70
C SER A 49 -0.92 0.25 -19.94
N SER A 50 -0.53 0.92 -21.03
CA SER A 50 0.05 0.29 -22.22
C SER A 50 1.21 -0.64 -21.86
N ALA A 51 2.10 -0.17 -20.98
CA ALA A 51 3.27 -0.92 -20.54
C ALA A 51 2.88 -2.22 -19.81
N ALA A 52 1.91 -2.17 -18.90
CA ALA A 52 1.46 -3.34 -18.15
C ALA A 52 0.75 -4.36 -19.05
N LEU A 53 -0.14 -3.91 -19.94
CA LEU A 53 -0.82 -4.78 -20.89
C LEU A 53 0.15 -5.42 -21.87
N GLY A 54 1.00 -4.63 -22.52
CA GLY A 54 1.94 -5.14 -23.51
C GLY A 54 2.91 -6.15 -22.89
N ALA A 55 3.44 -5.86 -21.70
CA ALA A 55 4.36 -6.75 -21.00
C ALA A 55 3.69 -8.08 -20.62
N SER A 56 2.44 -8.03 -20.16
CA SER A 56 1.70 -9.21 -19.73
C SER A 56 1.22 -10.05 -20.93
N ALA A 57 0.80 -9.40 -22.01
CA ALA A 57 0.36 -10.04 -23.26
C ALA A 57 1.50 -10.57 -24.13
N ASP A 58 2.74 -10.13 -23.88
CA ASP A 58 3.89 -10.36 -24.77
C ASP A 58 3.65 -9.82 -26.18
N VAL A 59 3.11 -8.59 -26.24
CA VAL A 59 2.80 -7.87 -27.47
C VAL A 59 3.33 -6.44 -27.31
N GLN A 60 4.20 -6.00 -28.22
CA GLN A 60 4.94 -4.73 -28.08
C GLN A 60 4.97 -3.94 -29.40
N GLY A 61 5.21 -2.63 -29.28
CA GLY A 61 5.35 -1.71 -30.41
C GLY A 61 4.14 -1.74 -31.35
N PHE A 62 4.39 -1.71 -32.66
CA PHE A 62 3.34 -1.63 -33.67
C PHE A 62 2.27 -2.73 -33.59
N ALA A 63 2.64 -3.94 -33.13
CA ALA A 63 1.67 -5.02 -32.96
C ALA A 63 0.69 -4.72 -31.80
N PHE A 64 1.17 -4.08 -30.73
CA PHE A 64 0.35 -3.66 -29.61
C PHE A 64 -0.59 -2.52 -30.02
N ASP A 65 -0.07 -1.51 -30.71
CA ASP A 65 -0.86 -0.35 -31.15
C ASP A 65 -2.04 -0.78 -32.02
N ARG A 66 -1.81 -1.65 -33.01
CA ARG A 66 -2.88 -2.21 -33.85
C ARG A 66 -3.85 -3.09 -33.07
N ALA A 67 -3.36 -3.86 -32.09
CA ALA A 67 -4.21 -4.71 -31.26
C ALA A 67 -5.18 -3.86 -30.44
N VAL A 68 -4.68 -2.81 -29.78
CA VAL A 68 -5.50 -1.85 -29.02
C VAL A 68 -6.51 -1.14 -29.92
N GLU A 69 -6.06 -0.58 -31.05
CA GLU A 69 -6.94 0.10 -32.03
C GLU A 69 -8.08 -0.83 -32.46
N ARG A 70 -7.75 -2.07 -32.82
CA ARG A 70 -8.75 -3.06 -33.24
C ARG A 70 -9.73 -3.45 -32.13
N LEU A 71 -9.25 -3.58 -30.89
CA LEU A 71 -10.11 -3.90 -29.75
C LEU A 71 -11.04 -2.73 -29.42
N THR A 72 -10.57 -1.50 -29.53
CA THR A 72 -11.38 -0.29 -29.33
C THR A 72 -12.42 -0.12 -30.44
N ASP A 73 -12.07 -0.35 -31.71
CA ASP A 73 -13.02 -0.33 -32.84
C ASP A 73 -14.18 -1.31 -32.68
N LEU A 74 -13.90 -2.45 -32.04
CA LEU A 74 -14.90 -3.50 -31.76
C LEU A 74 -15.60 -3.30 -30.40
N ALA A 75 -15.34 -2.19 -29.69
CA ALA A 75 -15.85 -1.89 -28.36
C ALA A 75 -15.56 -2.99 -27.31
N LEU A 76 -14.41 -3.67 -27.45
CA LEU A 76 -13.90 -4.67 -26.51
C LEU A 76 -12.92 -4.06 -25.50
N LEU A 77 -12.45 -2.84 -25.73
CA LEU A 77 -11.52 -2.12 -24.87
C LEU A 77 -11.87 -0.63 -24.86
N ASP A 78 -12.08 -0.09 -23.67
CA ASP A 78 -12.33 1.32 -23.42
C ASP A 78 -11.01 2.05 -23.15
N VAL A 79 -10.82 3.21 -23.78
CA VAL A 79 -9.66 4.09 -23.55
C VAL A 79 -10.04 5.17 -22.54
N GLN A 80 -9.32 5.22 -21.43
CA GLN A 80 -9.46 6.19 -20.35
C GLN A 80 -8.24 7.11 -20.35
N GLN A 81 -8.47 8.42 -20.37
CA GLN A 81 -7.40 9.41 -20.38
C GLN A 81 -7.88 10.67 -19.64
N ASP A 82 -7.20 11.02 -18.55
CA ASP A 82 -7.60 12.14 -17.68
C ASP A 82 -7.38 13.51 -18.36
N ASP A 83 -6.27 13.64 -19.10
CA ASP A 83 -5.97 14.80 -19.93
C ASP A 83 -5.12 14.41 -21.16
N LEU A 84 -4.99 15.33 -22.11
CA LEU A 84 -4.27 15.11 -23.37
C LEU A 84 -2.78 14.77 -23.20
N ASN A 85 -2.19 15.02 -22.03
CA ASN A 85 -0.77 14.79 -21.75
C ASN A 85 -0.52 13.49 -20.99
N SER A 86 -1.56 12.91 -20.40
CA SER A 86 -1.49 11.66 -19.64
C SER A 86 -1.48 10.46 -20.57
N GLU A 87 -0.74 9.42 -20.21
CA GLU A 87 -0.76 8.16 -20.98
C GLU A 87 -2.15 7.51 -20.91
N PRO A 88 -2.65 6.95 -22.04
CA PRO A 88 -3.93 6.27 -22.04
C PRO A 88 -3.89 5.02 -21.15
N ARG A 89 -5.00 4.79 -20.45
CA ARG A 89 -5.27 3.55 -19.73
C ARG A 89 -6.39 2.80 -20.41
N TYR A 90 -6.38 1.49 -20.28
CA TYR A 90 -7.32 0.62 -20.95
C TYR A 90 -8.13 -0.17 -19.95
N ALA A 91 -9.44 -0.16 -20.12
CA ALA A 91 -10.39 -0.90 -19.31
C ALA A 91 -11.25 -1.80 -20.19
N ILE A 92 -11.80 -2.87 -19.62
CA ILE A 92 -12.76 -3.72 -20.31
C ILE A 92 -14.10 -3.70 -19.57
N HIS A 93 -15.18 -3.62 -20.34
CA HIS A 93 -16.53 -3.71 -19.79
C HIS A 93 -16.77 -5.08 -19.10
N PRO A 94 -17.55 -5.17 -18.02
CA PRO A 94 -17.78 -6.43 -17.30
C PRO A 94 -18.23 -7.61 -18.16
N LEU A 95 -19.04 -7.37 -19.20
CA LEU A 95 -19.47 -8.42 -20.15
C LEU A 95 -18.30 -8.96 -20.98
N VAL A 96 -17.42 -8.06 -21.45
CA VAL A 96 -16.22 -8.43 -22.20
C VAL A 96 -15.27 -9.21 -21.29
N ARG A 97 -15.16 -8.80 -20.02
CA ARG A 97 -14.38 -9.52 -19.00
C ARG A 97 -14.86 -10.94 -18.81
N ALA A 98 -16.16 -11.15 -18.59
CA ALA A 98 -16.73 -12.49 -18.41
C ALA A 98 -16.46 -13.42 -19.62
N PHE A 99 -16.60 -12.88 -20.84
CA PHE A 99 -16.25 -13.60 -22.06
C PHE A 99 -14.74 -13.92 -22.13
N GLY A 100 -13.89 -12.92 -21.88
CA GLY A 100 -12.44 -13.07 -21.91
C GLY A 100 -11.93 -14.07 -20.88
N GLU A 101 -12.48 -14.06 -19.66
CA GLU A 101 -12.13 -15.02 -18.60
C GLU A 101 -12.44 -16.46 -19.02
N THR A 102 -13.58 -16.68 -19.67
CA THR A 102 -13.92 -18.00 -20.23
C THR A 102 -12.85 -18.44 -21.23
N LYS A 103 -12.42 -17.53 -22.12
CA LYS A 103 -11.37 -17.80 -23.11
C LYS A 103 -9.99 -18.01 -22.50
N VAL A 104 -9.66 -17.32 -21.41
CA VAL A 104 -8.42 -17.58 -20.64
C VAL A 104 -8.42 -19.02 -20.12
N THR A 105 -9.53 -19.49 -19.54
CA THR A 105 -9.61 -20.84 -18.95
C THR A 105 -9.55 -21.97 -19.99
N GLU A 106 -9.86 -21.69 -21.26
CA GLU A 106 -9.73 -22.64 -22.36
C GLU A 106 -8.26 -22.92 -22.74
N ASP A 107 -7.34 -21.99 -22.46
CA ASP A 107 -5.90 -22.13 -22.75
C ASP A 107 -5.04 -21.95 -21.49
N SER A 108 -4.87 -23.06 -20.76
CA SER A 108 -4.12 -23.09 -19.50
C SER A 108 -2.63 -22.75 -19.65
N LEU A 109 -2.02 -23.05 -20.80
CA LEU A 109 -0.61 -22.74 -21.06
C LEU A 109 -0.43 -21.24 -21.27
N PHE A 110 -1.31 -20.62 -22.05
CA PHE A 110 -1.34 -19.17 -22.19
C PHE A 110 -1.60 -18.49 -20.86
N GLU A 111 -2.62 -18.93 -20.10
CA GLU A 111 -2.95 -18.35 -18.79
C GLU A 111 -1.73 -18.35 -17.87
N PHE A 112 -1.07 -19.50 -17.72
CA PHE A 112 0.09 -19.63 -16.86
C PHE A 112 1.21 -18.66 -17.26
N ALA A 113 1.60 -18.65 -18.55
CA ALA A 113 2.68 -17.81 -19.03
C ALA A 113 2.34 -16.31 -18.92
N ALA A 114 1.11 -15.93 -19.23
CA ALA A 114 0.65 -14.54 -19.12
C ALA A 114 0.60 -14.05 -17.67
N ARG A 115 0.16 -14.89 -16.73
CA ARG A 115 0.16 -14.56 -15.31
C ARG A 115 1.57 -14.41 -14.76
N SER A 116 2.51 -15.28 -15.14
CA SER A 116 3.91 -15.12 -14.75
C SER A 116 4.49 -13.77 -15.21
N ARG A 117 4.23 -13.37 -16.46
CA ARG A 117 4.68 -12.05 -16.97
C ARG A 117 4.01 -10.89 -16.23
N TRP A 118 2.72 -11.00 -15.95
CA TRP A 118 1.96 -10.00 -15.20
C TRP A 118 2.54 -9.78 -13.80
N ILE A 119 2.79 -10.88 -13.06
CA ILE A 119 3.43 -10.83 -11.73
C ILE A 119 4.82 -10.20 -11.83
N SER A 120 5.68 -10.68 -12.74
CA SER A 120 7.04 -10.14 -12.92
C SER A 120 7.07 -8.68 -13.38
N TYR A 121 6.04 -8.19 -14.07
CA TYR A 121 5.90 -6.76 -14.36
C TYR A 121 5.70 -5.96 -13.08
N TYR A 122 4.73 -6.37 -12.25
CA TYR A 122 4.43 -5.66 -11.00
C TYR A 122 5.53 -5.79 -9.95
N GLU A 123 6.24 -6.92 -9.89
CA GLU A 123 7.43 -7.06 -9.03
C GLU A 123 8.50 -6.02 -9.38
N ARG A 124 8.74 -5.78 -10.68
CA ARG A 124 9.67 -4.72 -11.12
C ARG A 124 9.13 -3.33 -10.82
N LEU A 125 7.83 -3.11 -11.03
CA LEU A 125 7.18 -1.82 -10.76
C LEU A 125 7.33 -1.41 -9.29
N VAL A 126 6.95 -2.30 -8.36
CA VAL A 126 7.06 -2.00 -6.92
C VAL A 126 8.51 -1.90 -6.45
N SER A 127 9.46 -2.56 -7.13
CA SER A 127 10.90 -2.41 -6.85
C SER A 127 11.38 -1.00 -7.17
N GLY A 128 10.79 -0.37 -8.19
CA GLY A 128 11.00 1.04 -8.52
C GLY A 128 10.59 1.99 -7.39
N VAL A 129 9.69 1.56 -6.50
CA VAL A 129 9.20 2.34 -5.35
C VAL A 129 9.92 1.96 -4.05
N GLY A 130 9.73 0.72 -3.60
CA GLY A 130 10.32 0.20 -2.36
C GLY A 130 10.05 1.07 -1.13
N TYR A 131 10.95 0.97 -0.14
CA TYR A 131 10.91 1.80 1.05
C TYR A 131 11.65 3.14 0.82
N CYS A 132 10.97 4.10 0.18
CA CYS A 132 11.51 5.37 -0.29
C CYS A 132 11.25 6.56 0.66
N TRP A 133 11.60 6.41 1.93
CA TRP A 133 11.37 7.44 2.96
C TRP A 133 12.13 8.76 2.75
N ASN A 134 13.16 8.75 1.90
CA ASN A 134 14.01 9.89 1.54
C ASN A 134 13.68 10.50 0.17
N ASP A 135 12.76 9.90 -0.58
CA ASP A 135 12.36 10.31 -1.92
C ASP A 135 10.90 9.91 -2.16
N LEU A 136 9.99 10.77 -1.69
CA LEU A 136 8.55 10.51 -1.76
C LEU A 136 7.98 10.63 -3.18
N GLU A 137 8.72 11.21 -4.14
CA GLU A 137 8.27 11.32 -5.54
C GLU A 137 8.12 9.94 -6.18
N ARG A 138 8.94 8.97 -5.77
CA ARG A 138 8.86 7.57 -6.21
C ARG A 138 7.52 6.92 -5.92
N LEU A 139 6.76 7.41 -4.94
CA LEU A 139 5.42 6.91 -4.64
C LEU A 139 4.46 7.12 -5.80
N SER A 140 4.66 8.16 -6.62
CA SER A 140 3.78 8.47 -7.77
C SER A 140 3.73 7.36 -8.82
N ILE A 141 4.76 6.51 -8.88
CA ILE A 141 4.82 5.34 -9.78
C ILE A 141 3.62 4.40 -9.57
N LEU A 142 3.07 4.34 -8.34
CA LEU A 142 1.94 3.45 -8.03
C LEU A 142 0.58 4.17 -7.96
N ASP A 143 0.52 5.49 -8.21
CA ASP A 143 -0.71 6.28 -8.04
C ASP A 143 -1.87 5.72 -8.89
N ASN A 144 -1.57 5.28 -10.12
CA ASN A 144 -2.55 4.71 -11.06
C ASN A 144 -2.55 3.18 -11.14
N GLU A 145 -1.77 2.50 -10.31
CA GLU A 145 -1.52 1.05 -10.43
C GLU A 145 -1.98 0.24 -9.22
N ILE A 146 -2.55 0.91 -8.21
CA ILE A 146 -2.70 0.30 -6.89
C ILE A 146 -3.68 -0.87 -6.84
N GLU A 147 -4.80 -0.79 -7.56
CA GLU A 147 -5.77 -1.88 -7.59
C GLU A 147 -5.18 -3.14 -8.23
N SER A 148 -4.35 -2.95 -9.26
CA SER A 148 -3.63 -4.03 -9.92
C SER A 148 -2.56 -4.62 -9.00
N VAL A 149 -1.77 -3.79 -8.31
CA VAL A 149 -0.79 -4.27 -7.31
C VAL A 149 -1.47 -5.17 -6.27
N PHE A 150 -2.62 -4.79 -5.74
CA PHE A 150 -3.37 -5.61 -4.79
C PHE A 150 -3.88 -6.93 -5.38
N SER A 151 -4.37 -6.87 -6.61
CA SER A 151 -4.86 -8.04 -7.33
C SER A 151 -3.73 -9.04 -7.57
N VAL A 152 -2.53 -8.55 -7.91
CA VAL A 152 -1.33 -9.37 -8.08
C VAL A 152 -0.91 -9.99 -6.74
N ILE A 153 -0.80 -9.23 -5.65
CA ILE A 153 -0.46 -9.78 -4.32
C ILE A 153 -1.42 -10.91 -3.94
N SER A 154 -2.73 -10.66 -4.06
CA SER A 154 -3.76 -11.63 -3.71
C SER A 154 -3.71 -12.87 -4.59
N ARG A 155 -3.47 -12.70 -5.90
CA ARG A 155 -3.34 -13.82 -6.84
C ARG A 155 -2.08 -14.64 -6.58
N SER A 156 -0.93 -14.00 -6.34
CA SER A 156 0.33 -14.68 -6.01
C SER A 156 0.18 -15.51 -4.75
N TYR A 157 -0.53 -14.99 -3.75
CA TYR A 157 -0.83 -15.74 -2.52
C TYR A 157 -1.71 -16.97 -2.79
N LEU A 158 -2.82 -16.80 -3.54
CA LEU A 158 -3.69 -17.93 -3.92
C LEU A 158 -2.96 -18.98 -4.77
N ALA A 159 -1.96 -18.57 -5.55
CA ALA A 159 -1.09 -19.45 -6.33
C ALA A 159 0.10 -20.02 -5.52
N GLN A 160 0.17 -19.74 -4.21
CA GLN A 160 1.26 -20.15 -3.30
C GLN A 160 2.65 -19.68 -3.74
N GLN A 161 2.72 -18.56 -4.48
CA GLN A 161 3.97 -17.91 -4.89
C GLN A 161 4.42 -16.95 -3.79
N TYR A 162 4.79 -17.51 -2.64
CA TYR A 162 5.04 -16.75 -1.42
C TYR A 162 6.20 -15.75 -1.55
N ASP A 163 7.26 -16.08 -2.29
CA ASP A 163 8.34 -15.13 -2.57
C ASP A 163 7.83 -13.85 -3.26
N SER A 164 6.96 -13.99 -4.26
CA SER A 164 6.32 -12.87 -4.94
C SER A 164 5.41 -12.08 -4.00
N VAL A 165 4.68 -12.75 -3.09
CA VAL A 165 3.86 -12.06 -2.08
C VAL A 165 4.74 -11.16 -1.21
N LEU A 166 5.84 -11.68 -0.68
CA LEU A 166 6.77 -10.93 0.17
C LEU A 166 7.37 -9.73 -0.57
N HIS A 167 7.82 -9.95 -1.82
CA HIS A 167 8.42 -8.90 -2.63
C HIS A 167 7.42 -7.79 -2.97
N LEU A 168 6.20 -8.16 -3.40
CA LEU A 168 5.14 -7.22 -3.72
C LEU A 168 4.64 -6.45 -2.50
N ALA A 169 4.40 -7.16 -1.39
CA ALA A 169 3.96 -6.56 -0.13
C ALA A 169 4.98 -5.53 0.39
N LYS A 170 6.25 -5.90 0.44
CA LYS A 170 7.34 -5.01 0.88
C LYS A 170 7.48 -3.79 -0.02
N GLY A 171 7.39 -3.97 -1.34
CA GLY A 171 7.50 -2.89 -2.31
C GLY A 171 6.33 -1.89 -2.27
N ALA A 172 5.12 -2.35 -1.93
CA ALA A 172 3.92 -1.51 -1.92
C ALA A 172 3.57 -0.91 -0.54
N SER A 173 4.01 -1.53 0.56
CA SER A 173 3.54 -1.16 1.91
C SER A 173 3.74 0.31 2.28
N TYR A 174 4.88 0.90 1.89
CA TYR A 174 5.14 2.31 2.20
C TYR A 174 4.19 3.25 1.45
N TYR A 175 3.94 2.97 0.17
CA TYR A 175 2.95 3.69 -0.62
C TYR A 175 1.57 3.62 0.01
N LEU A 176 1.11 2.41 0.36
CA LEU A 176 -0.19 2.19 0.97
C LEU A 176 -0.37 2.97 2.26
N TYR A 177 0.67 3.01 3.08
CA TYR A 177 0.67 3.75 4.32
C TYR A 177 0.56 5.27 4.09
N VAL A 178 1.41 5.83 3.21
CA VAL A 178 1.45 7.29 2.95
C VAL A 178 0.19 7.78 2.24
N ARG A 179 -0.33 7.01 1.28
CA ARG A 179 -1.52 7.35 0.50
C ARG A 179 -2.85 7.02 1.20
N GLY A 180 -2.79 6.49 2.42
CA GLY A 180 -3.98 6.29 3.25
C GLY A 180 -4.81 5.04 2.91
N TYR A 181 -4.25 4.08 2.19
CA TYR A 181 -4.91 2.79 1.88
C TYR A 181 -4.79 1.80 3.05
N TRP A 182 -5.10 2.25 4.28
CA TRP A 182 -4.79 1.49 5.51
C TRP A 182 -5.53 0.16 5.63
N ASN A 183 -6.77 0.07 5.12
CA ASN A 183 -7.51 -1.20 5.12
C ASN A 183 -6.83 -2.25 4.24
N ASN A 184 -6.33 -1.82 3.08
CA ASN A 184 -5.63 -2.73 2.20
C ASN A 184 -4.21 -3.03 2.72
N LEU A 185 -3.56 -2.06 3.37
CA LEU A 185 -2.28 -2.27 4.06
C LEU A 185 -2.37 -3.37 5.13
N LEU A 186 -3.43 -3.36 5.94
CA LEU A 186 -3.67 -4.42 6.94
C LEU A 186 -3.81 -5.79 6.29
N LYS A 187 -4.56 -5.90 5.20
CA LYS A 187 -4.67 -7.14 4.42
C LYS A 187 -3.32 -7.57 3.86
N THR A 188 -2.52 -6.64 3.34
CA THR A 188 -1.17 -6.93 2.85
C THR A 188 -0.27 -7.49 3.94
N TYR A 189 -0.25 -6.89 5.14
CA TYR A 189 0.55 -7.42 6.25
C TYR A 189 0.11 -8.81 6.70
N GLN A 190 -1.20 -9.12 6.65
CA GLN A 190 -1.68 -10.47 6.94
C GLN A 190 -1.17 -11.49 5.92
N LEU A 191 -1.27 -11.17 4.62
CA LEU A 191 -0.75 -12.04 3.55
C LEU A 191 0.77 -12.18 3.62
N GLU A 192 1.50 -11.11 3.94
CA GLU A 192 2.94 -11.10 4.10
C GLU A 192 3.39 -11.97 5.28
N ALA A 193 2.75 -11.81 6.45
CA ALA A 193 3.06 -12.62 7.63
C ALA A 193 2.81 -14.11 7.39
N ASP A 194 1.69 -14.45 6.74
CA ASP A 194 1.36 -15.84 6.45
C ASP A 194 2.31 -16.45 5.38
N ALA A 195 2.64 -15.71 4.33
CA ALA A 195 3.65 -16.11 3.35
C ALA A 195 5.03 -16.32 4.00
N ALA A 196 5.45 -15.42 4.88
CA ALA A 196 6.72 -15.52 5.61
C ALA A 196 6.75 -16.76 6.51
N LYS A 197 5.63 -17.05 7.20
CA LYS A 197 5.48 -18.25 8.00
C LYS A 197 5.59 -19.53 7.15
N HIS A 198 4.98 -19.57 5.98
CA HIS A 198 5.11 -20.69 5.04
C HIS A 198 6.55 -20.93 4.57
N LEU A 199 7.34 -19.86 4.46
CA LEU A 199 8.76 -19.92 4.09
C LEU A 199 9.71 -20.03 5.29
N ALA A 200 9.18 -20.13 6.53
CA ALA A 200 9.95 -20.14 7.77
C ALA A 200 10.92 -18.93 7.92
N LEU A 201 10.46 -17.74 7.49
CA LEU A 201 11.20 -16.48 7.56
C LEU A 201 10.78 -15.66 8.79
N ASP A 202 11.26 -16.06 9.96
CA ASP A 202 10.85 -15.51 11.27
C ASP A 202 10.97 -13.98 11.36
N HIS A 203 12.04 -13.40 10.84
CA HIS A 203 12.25 -11.94 10.86
C HIS A 203 11.20 -11.18 10.02
N THR A 204 10.80 -11.75 8.87
CA THR A 204 9.78 -11.15 8.00
C THR A 204 8.40 -11.34 8.61
N GLU A 205 8.09 -12.52 9.17
CA GLU A 205 6.84 -12.76 9.92
C GLU A 205 6.71 -11.75 11.07
N ALA A 206 7.75 -11.63 11.91
CA ALA A 206 7.77 -10.73 13.05
C ALA A 206 7.54 -9.27 12.64
N THR A 207 8.19 -8.81 11.56
CA THR A 207 8.06 -7.45 11.05
C THR A 207 6.66 -7.17 10.51
N ALA A 208 6.10 -8.06 9.70
CA ALA A 208 4.76 -7.89 9.14
C ALA A 208 3.69 -7.87 10.25
N LEU A 209 3.79 -8.78 11.22
CA LEU A 209 2.90 -8.81 12.40
C LEU A 209 3.04 -7.56 13.26
N ALA A 210 4.27 -7.07 13.47
CA ALA A 210 4.51 -5.86 14.21
C ALA A 210 3.83 -4.66 13.54
N TYR A 211 3.98 -4.49 12.23
CA TYR A 211 3.30 -3.40 11.52
C TYR A 211 1.78 -3.53 11.56
N TYR A 212 1.23 -4.74 11.40
CA TYR A 212 -0.20 -4.99 11.56
C TYR A 212 -0.70 -4.52 12.94
N VAL A 213 -0.06 -4.98 14.02
CA VAL A 213 -0.42 -4.59 15.40
C VAL A 213 -0.32 -3.07 15.60
N GLN A 214 0.72 -2.43 15.07
CA GLN A 214 0.91 -0.99 15.19
C GLN A 214 -0.23 -0.20 14.52
N VAL A 215 -0.62 -0.56 13.29
CA VAL A 215 -1.71 0.12 12.57
C VAL A 215 -3.05 -0.11 13.28
N THR A 216 -3.33 -1.35 13.69
CA THR A 216 -4.57 -1.70 14.38
C THR A 216 -4.70 -1.01 15.74
N CYS A 217 -3.62 -0.92 16.53
CA CYS A 217 -3.62 -0.15 17.79
C CYS A 217 -3.96 1.33 17.58
N ARG A 218 -3.56 1.91 16.44
CA ARG A 218 -3.88 3.32 16.11
C ARG A 218 -5.32 3.52 15.66
N GLN A 219 -5.95 2.49 15.11
CA GLN A 219 -7.38 2.50 14.74
C GLN A 219 -8.29 2.21 15.95
N GLY A 220 -7.75 1.58 17.00
CA GLY A 220 -8.48 1.27 18.23
C GLY A 220 -9.19 -0.09 18.23
N ASP A 221 -9.09 -0.88 17.16
CA ASP A 221 -9.72 -2.21 17.04
C ASP A 221 -8.81 -3.32 17.61
N ILE A 222 -8.66 -3.36 18.94
CA ILE A 222 -7.67 -4.23 19.59
C ILE A 222 -8.17 -5.64 19.91
N ASP A 223 -9.46 -5.93 19.76
CA ASP A 223 -10.06 -7.17 20.28
C ASP A 223 -9.53 -8.42 19.59
N GLN A 224 -9.10 -8.28 18.33
CA GLN A 224 -8.57 -9.37 17.51
C GLN A 224 -7.04 -9.47 17.55
N LEU A 225 -6.35 -8.72 18.42
CA LEU A 225 -4.89 -8.68 18.43
C LEU A 225 -4.23 -9.76 19.30
N HIS A 226 -5.00 -10.47 20.13
CA HIS A 226 -4.46 -11.39 21.14
C HIS A 226 -3.48 -12.41 20.56
N HIS A 227 -3.85 -13.14 19.49
CA HIS A 227 -2.96 -14.16 18.91
C HIS A 227 -1.73 -13.56 18.22
N TYR A 228 -1.85 -12.37 17.63
CA TYR A 228 -0.70 -11.68 17.02
C TYR A 228 0.29 -11.20 18.09
N VAL A 229 -0.21 -10.68 19.21
CA VAL A 229 0.62 -10.21 20.32
C VAL A 229 1.33 -11.36 21.03
N ASP A 230 0.67 -12.50 21.21
CA ASP A 230 1.29 -13.71 21.76
C ASP A 230 2.47 -14.14 20.87
N ARG A 231 2.25 -14.21 19.55
CA ARG A 231 3.30 -14.53 18.58
C ARG A 231 4.46 -13.51 18.58
N LEU A 232 4.17 -12.22 18.69
CA LEU A 232 5.20 -11.18 18.82
C LEU A 232 6.01 -11.30 20.13
N THR A 233 5.38 -11.75 21.21
CA THR A 233 6.05 -11.96 22.51
C THR A 233 7.02 -13.14 22.44
N GLU A 234 6.67 -14.20 21.69
CA GLU A 234 7.60 -15.29 21.37
C GLU A 234 8.83 -14.75 20.62
N PHE A 235 8.61 -13.94 19.58
CA PHE A 235 9.70 -13.32 18.81
C PHE A 235 10.58 -12.38 19.63
N GLN A 236 9.99 -11.62 20.57
CA GLN A 236 10.76 -10.74 21.46
C GLN A 236 11.80 -11.52 22.26
N SER A 237 11.50 -12.76 22.65
CA SER A 237 12.38 -13.64 23.43
C SER A 237 13.30 -14.50 22.55
N ALA A 238 13.04 -14.58 21.26
CA ALA A 238 13.78 -15.44 20.34
C ALA A 238 15.08 -14.78 19.85
N LEU A 239 16.09 -15.61 19.56
CA LEU A 239 17.42 -15.17 19.06
C LEU A 239 17.53 -15.12 17.54
N ASN A 240 16.49 -15.54 16.82
CA ASN A 240 16.45 -15.75 15.36
C ASN A 240 15.95 -14.54 14.55
N ILE A 241 15.62 -13.42 15.20
CA ILE A 241 15.26 -12.17 14.52
C ILE A 241 16.39 -11.15 14.64
N ASP A 242 16.60 -10.39 13.57
CA ASP A 242 17.57 -9.30 13.52
C ASP A 242 17.13 -8.10 14.37
N ASP A 243 18.04 -7.14 14.56
CA ASP A 243 17.82 -5.97 15.41
C ASP A 243 16.73 -5.03 14.89
N GLU A 244 16.56 -4.89 13.56
CA GLU A 244 15.48 -4.06 13.00
C GLU A 244 14.12 -4.71 13.22
N SER A 245 14.02 -6.02 13.00
CA SER A 245 12.81 -6.78 13.30
C SER A 245 12.47 -6.71 14.79
N ARG A 246 13.47 -6.89 15.68
CA ARG A 246 13.27 -6.77 17.14
C ARG A 246 12.81 -5.38 17.55
N PHE A 247 13.38 -4.35 16.94
CA PHE A 247 12.94 -2.97 17.13
C PHE A 247 11.45 -2.79 16.80
N GLU A 248 11.00 -3.33 15.66
CA GLU A 248 9.59 -3.26 15.24
C GLU A 248 8.66 -4.01 16.20
N VAL A 249 9.08 -5.20 16.66
CA VAL A 249 8.36 -5.99 17.68
C VAL A 249 8.22 -5.19 18.98
N MET A 250 9.31 -4.62 19.49
CA MET A 250 9.30 -3.81 20.71
C MET A 250 8.36 -2.61 20.58
N ARG A 251 8.37 -1.94 19.42
CA ARG A 251 7.47 -0.82 19.13
C ARG A 251 6.00 -1.25 19.15
N ALA A 252 5.68 -2.36 18.49
CA ALA A 252 4.32 -2.90 18.45
C ALA A 252 3.81 -3.25 19.84
N LEU A 253 4.62 -3.94 20.66
CA LEU A 253 4.25 -4.32 22.02
C LEU A 253 4.09 -3.10 22.93
N ALA A 254 4.92 -2.07 22.80
CA ALA A 254 4.75 -0.82 23.55
C ALA A 254 3.44 -0.10 23.22
N LEU A 255 3.06 -0.03 21.92
CA LEU A 255 1.76 0.51 21.51
C LEU A 255 0.59 -0.34 22.01
N TYR A 256 0.71 -1.66 21.97
CA TYR A 256 -0.34 -2.52 22.51
C TYR A 256 -0.52 -2.34 24.02
N ARG A 257 0.57 -2.26 24.80
CA ARG A 257 0.52 -1.97 26.24
C ARG A 257 -0.14 -0.62 26.54
N LYS A 258 0.15 0.40 25.72
CA LYS A 258 -0.52 1.72 25.81
C LYS A 258 -2.04 1.58 25.76
N VAL A 259 -2.55 0.86 24.76
CA VAL A 259 -3.99 0.77 24.51
C VAL A 259 -4.68 -0.20 25.47
N LYS A 260 -4.03 -1.32 25.82
CA LYS A 260 -4.63 -2.35 26.68
C LYS A 260 -4.51 -2.08 28.18
N GLN A 261 -3.44 -1.41 28.62
CA GLN A 261 -3.13 -1.22 30.04
C GLN A 261 -3.20 0.25 30.44
N SER A 262 -2.22 1.06 30.04
CA SER A 262 -2.20 2.50 30.35
C SER A 262 -1.20 3.26 29.49
N LEU A 263 -1.41 4.58 29.37
CA LEU A 263 -0.46 5.47 28.71
C LEU A 263 0.95 5.39 29.33
N ALA A 264 1.04 5.22 30.65
CA ALA A 264 2.32 5.12 31.37
C ALA A 264 3.15 3.90 30.94
N GLU A 265 2.50 2.74 30.77
CA GLU A 265 3.16 1.52 30.28
C GLU A 265 3.66 1.67 28.85
N GLY A 266 2.88 2.36 27.99
CA GLY A 266 3.30 2.72 26.65
C GLY A 266 4.55 3.61 26.65
N ILE A 267 4.58 4.63 27.51
CA ILE A 267 5.72 5.55 27.64
C ILE A 267 6.96 4.80 28.13
N ASN A 268 6.84 3.93 29.14
CA ASN A 268 7.96 3.15 29.63
C ASN A 268 8.57 2.27 28.51
N GLY A 269 7.72 1.55 27.77
CA GLY A 269 8.17 0.76 26.62
C GLY A 269 8.84 1.60 25.53
N MET A 270 8.33 2.81 25.25
CA MET A 270 8.97 3.71 24.27
C MET A 270 10.31 4.28 24.76
N ARG A 271 10.49 4.51 26.06
CA ARG A 271 11.80 4.91 26.62
C ARG A 271 12.84 3.80 26.48
N GLU A 272 12.45 2.55 26.67
CA GLU A 272 13.31 1.39 26.39
C GLU A 272 13.66 1.30 24.90
N LEU A 273 12.67 1.51 24.02
CA LEU A 273 12.86 1.50 22.58
C LEU A 273 13.86 2.58 22.10
N VAL A 274 13.81 3.78 22.66
CA VAL A 274 14.78 4.85 22.35
C VAL A 274 16.22 4.41 22.66
N LYS A 275 16.44 3.83 23.85
CA LYS A 275 17.77 3.33 24.26
C LYS A 275 18.25 2.20 23.37
N TYR A 276 17.34 1.31 22.96
CA TYR A 276 17.65 0.22 22.05
C TYR A 276 18.01 0.72 20.65
N ALA A 277 17.30 1.74 20.15
CA ALA A 277 17.47 2.26 18.79
C ALA A 277 18.69 3.16 18.59
N GLU A 278 19.13 3.86 19.64
CA GLU A 278 20.27 4.80 19.62
C GLU A 278 21.55 4.21 19.00
N PRO A 279 22.03 3.01 19.39
CA PRO A 279 23.23 2.43 18.79
C PRO A 279 22.98 1.79 17.40
N LEU A 280 21.74 1.55 17.00
CA LEU A 280 21.43 0.77 15.78
C LEU A 280 21.46 1.62 14.52
N SER A 281 20.71 2.72 14.50
CA SER A 281 20.78 3.69 13.39
C SER A 281 20.11 5.00 13.75
N GLN A 282 20.56 6.07 13.08
CA GLN A 282 19.94 7.40 13.21
C GLN A 282 18.46 7.40 12.82
N ARG A 283 18.07 6.56 11.86
CA ARG A 283 16.67 6.42 11.40
C ARG A 283 15.78 5.85 12.50
N LEU A 284 16.18 4.72 13.09
CA LEU A 284 15.40 4.07 14.15
C LEU A 284 15.35 4.97 15.39
N TYR A 285 16.46 5.61 15.75
CA TYR A 285 16.50 6.59 16.84
C TYR A 285 15.52 7.75 16.60
N SER A 286 15.53 8.35 15.41
CA SER A 286 14.58 9.41 15.04
C SER A 286 13.13 8.97 15.20
N ILE A 287 12.78 7.78 14.70
CA ILE A 287 11.43 7.21 14.79
C ILE A 287 11.04 6.99 16.26
N SER A 288 11.91 6.42 17.09
CA SER A 288 11.65 6.19 18.52
C SER A 288 11.42 7.49 19.28
N CYS A 289 12.25 8.50 19.07
CA CYS A 289 12.08 9.81 19.68
C CYS A 289 10.73 10.42 19.30
N GLY A 290 10.35 10.34 18.03
CA GLY A 290 9.05 10.81 17.55
C GLY A 290 7.87 10.09 18.21
N TRP A 291 7.94 8.77 18.37
CA TRP A 291 6.90 8.00 19.06
C TRP A 291 6.80 8.32 20.55
N LEU A 292 7.93 8.37 21.25
CA LEU A 292 7.96 8.75 22.65
C LEU A 292 7.40 10.17 22.86
N ALA A 293 7.80 11.13 22.01
CA ALA A 293 7.32 12.50 22.06
C ALA A 293 5.79 12.59 21.83
N ASN A 294 5.23 11.76 20.96
CA ASN A 294 3.77 11.68 20.80
C ASN A 294 3.08 11.27 22.10
N LEU A 295 3.57 10.24 22.78
CA LEU A 295 2.96 9.77 24.03
C LEU A 295 3.13 10.78 25.18
N LEU A 296 4.28 11.44 25.27
CA LEU A 296 4.52 12.50 26.25
C LEU A 296 3.60 13.70 26.03
N MET A 297 3.36 14.07 24.76
CA MET A 297 2.42 15.11 24.40
C MET A 297 0.97 14.73 24.76
N GLU A 298 0.57 13.47 24.55
CA GLU A 298 -0.73 12.96 25.00
C GLU A 298 -0.88 12.99 26.54
N GLN A 299 0.23 12.83 27.29
CA GLN A 299 0.25 12.97 28.74
C GLN A 299 0.24 14.44 29.21
N GLY A 300 0.41 15.41 28.30
CA GLY A 300 0.51 16.84 28.62
C GLY A 300 1.91 17.30 29.03
N LEU A 301 2.94 16.45 28.89
CA LEU A 301 4.34 16.78 29.20
C LEU A 301 5.00 17.46 27.99
N LEU A 302 4.58 18.71 27.72
CA LEU A 302 4.94 19.42 26.48
C LEU A 302 6.43 19.72 26.35
N ASP A 303 7.12 20.07 27.45
CA ASP A 303 8.57 20.37 27.41
C ASP A 303 9.40 19.11 27.09
N GLU A 304 9.06 17.98 27.71
CA GLU A 304 9.72 16.70 27.39
C GLU A 304 9.40 16.25 25.96
N ALA A 305 8.15 16.41 25.51
CA ALA A 305 7.78 16.14 24.13
C ALA A 305 8.58 17.02 23.15
N GLN A 306 8.73 18.31 23.44
CA GLN A 306 9.52 19.24 22.64
C GLN A 306 10.99 18.80 22.56
N TYR A 307 11.59 18.39 23.68
CA TYR A 307 12.95 17.85 23.70
C TYR A 307 13.09 16.67 22.73
N TYR A 308 12.25 15.64 22.85
CA TYR A 308 12.35 14.46 22.00
C TYR A 308 12.00 14.73 20.53
N TYR A 309 11.05 15.62 20.23
CA TYR A 309 10.81 16.04 18.84
C TYR A 309 12.01 16.78 18.24
N GLY A 310 12.72 17.60 19.03
CA GLY A 310 13.95 18.25 18.58
C GLY A 310 15.03 17.24 18.18
N HIS A 311 15.25 16.21 19.00
CA HIS A 311 16.16 15.10 18.66
C HIS A 311 15.70 14.31 17.43
N ALA A 312 14.40 14.03 17.33
CA ALA A 312 13.82 13.33 16.20
C ALA A 312 14.02 14.11 14.89
N LEU A 313 13.78 15.43 14.91
CA LEU A 313 13.93 16.34 13.78
C LEU A 313 15.39 16.50 13.36
N ALA A 314 16.31 16.69 14.31
CA ALA A 314 17.74 16.78 14.01
C ALA A 314 18.23 15.51 13.31
N SER A 315 17.86 14.34 13.84
CA SER A 315 18.22 13.04 13.26
C SER A 315 17.57 12.81 11.89
N ALA A 316 16.29 13.16 11.74
CA ALA A 316 15.59 13.05 10.46
C ALA A 316 16.20 13.96 9.38
N SER A 317 16.58 15.18 9.76
CA SER A 317 17.21 16.15 8.84
C SER A 317 18.58 15.66 8.37
N ALA A 318 19.38 15.07 9.27
CA ALA A 318 20.70 14.56 8.94
C ALA A 318 20.68 13.44 7.87
N ILE A 319 19.60 12.67 7.81
CA ILE A 319 19.43 11.56 6.85
C ILE A 319 18.45 11.87 5.72
N ASN A 320 17.91 13.09 5.64
CA ASN A 320 16.85 13.48 4.71
C ASN A 320 15.57 12.60 4.81
N TYR A 321 15.11 12.32 6.03
CA TYR A 321 13.83 11.64 6.25
C TYR A 321 12.67 12.63 6.08
N GLN A 322 12.32 12.92 4.83
CA GLN A 322 11.35 13.94 4.41
C GLN A 322 10.03 13.90 5.20
N ARG A 323 9.45 12.71 5.33
CA ARG A 323 8.19 12.53 6.06
C ARG A 323 8.34 12.76 7.56
N GLY A 324 9.44 12.28 8.15
CA GLY A 324 9.77 12.51 9.55
C GLY A 324 9.92 13.99 9.85
N ILE A 325 10.70 14.71 9.03
CA ILE A 325 10.90 16.16 9.13
C ILE A 325 9.56 16.89 9.18
N THR A 326 8.69 16.67 8.19
CA THR A 326 7.37 17.30 8.11
C THR A 326 6.52 16.97 9.34
N THR A 327 6.49 15.70 9.74
CA THR A 327 5.75 15.25 10.92
C THR A 327 6.21 15.94 12.20
N TYR A 328 7.52 16.02 12.44
CA TYR A 328 8.06 16.59 13.67
C TYR A 328 7.92 18.11 13.71
N ARG A 329 8.08 18.80 12.57
CA ARG A 329 7.80 20.25 12.45
C ARG A 329 6.36 20.59 12.81
N ILE A 330 5.38 19.82 12.31
CA ILE A 330 3.97 19.98 12.69
C ILE A 330 3.78 19.82 14.20
N LYS A 331 4.40 18.80 14.81
CA LYS A 331 4.24 18.54 16.24
C LYS A 331 4.90 19.62 17.10
N LEU A 332 6.05 20.13 16.69
CA LEU A 332 6.70 21.28 17.34
C LEU A 332 5.86 22.56 17.20
N ALA A 333 5.23 22.78 16.04
CA ALA A 333 4.31 23.90 15.84
C ALA A 333 3.07 23.79 16.74
N VAL A 334 2.52 22.59 16.94
CA VAL A 334 1.43 22.36 17.90
C VAL A 334 1.85 22.71 19.34
N ILE A 335 3.07 22.34 19.74
CA ILE A 335 3.60 22.73 21.06
C ILE A 335 3.81 24.25 21.14
N ALA A 336 4.30 24.88 20.07
CA ALA A 336 4.45 26.33 19.99
C ALA A 336 3.10 27.07 20.14
N LEU A 337 2.02 26.55 19.54
CA LEU A 337 0.66 27.06 19.77
C LEU A 337 0.25 26.96 21.25
N ALA A 338 0.51 25.82 21.90
CA ALA A 338 0.21 25.64 23.32
C ALA A 338 1.01 26.61 24.23
N HIS A 339 2.21 27.02 23.79
CA HIS A 339 3.03 28.04 24.45
C HIS A 339 2.73 29.48 24.00
N GLY A 340 1.66 29.72 23.22
CA GLY A 340 1.25 31.06 22.79
C GLY A 340 2.10 31.67 21.67
N ARG A 341 3.01 30.91 21.05
CA ARG A 341 3.86 31.35 19.93
C ARG A 341 3.12 31.19 18.59
N ILE A 342 2.05 31.96 18.43
CA ILE A 342 1.06 31.75 17.36
C ILE A 342 1.63 32.03 15.95
N ALA A 343 2.39 33.12 15.78
CA ALA A 343 2.90 33.51 14.46
C ALA A 343 3.87 32.46 13.89
N GLU A 344 4.86 32.06 14.69
CA GLU A 344 5.84 31.00 14.38
C GLU A 344 5.12 29.69 14.00
N ALA A 345 4.15 29.27 14.82
CA ALA A 345 3.45 28.02 14.56
C ALA A 345 2.60 28.04 13.29
N LYS A 346 1.94 29.16 12.98
CA LYS A 346 1.10 29.27 11.76
C LYS A 346 1.92 29.20 10.49
N GLU A 347 3.05 29.90 10.44
CA GLU A 347 3.97 29.85 9.31
C GLU A 347 4.49 28.41 9.09
N GLU A 348 4.87 27.75 10.19
CA GLU A 348 5.39 26.38 10.13
C GLU A 348 4.34 25.37 9.66
N LEU A 349 3.11 25.47 10.15
CA LEU A 349 2.01 24.61 9.72
C LEU A 349 1.63 24.84 8.25
N PHE A 350 1.70 26.08 7.76
CA PHE A 350 1.46 26.40 6.35
C PHE A 350 2.48 25.72 5.45
N ASN A 351 3.78 25.89 5.76
CA ASN A 351 4.87 25.27 4.99
C ASN A 351 4.77 23.74 4.98
N CYS A 352 4.48 23.12 6.14
CA CYS A 352 4.27 21.68 6.21
C CYS A 352 3.03 21.21 5.43
N GLY A 353 2.02 22.07 5.28
CA GLY A 353 0.83 21.79 4.47
C GLY A 353 1.13 21.70 2.99
N GLU A 354 1.91 22.63 2.46
CA GLU A 354 2.41 22.59 1.07
C GLU A 354 3.19 21.30 0.79
N ASP A 355 4.10 20.93 1.70
CA ASP A 355 4.90 19.70 1.59
C ASP A 355 4.02 18.44 1.63
N ALA A 356 3.02 18.41 2.52
CA ALA A 356 2.12 17.26 2.66
C ALA A 356 1.20 17.09 1.43
N GLN A 357 0.72 18.19 0.85
CA GLN A 357 -0.08 18.18 -0.37
C GLN A 357 0.75 17.72 -1.58
N ARG A 358 1.95 18.28 -1.76
CA ARG A 358 2.86 17.88 -2.84
C ARG A 358 3.16 16.39 -2.82
N ASN A 359 3.35 15.83 -1.63
CA ASN A 359 3.67 14.41 -1.44
C ASN A 359 2.43 13.52 -1.29
N ASN A 360 1.21 14.07 -1.34
CA ASN A 360 -0.05 13.37 -1.11
C ASN A 360 -0.02 12.45 0.14
N ASP A 361 0.52 12.97 1.25
CA ASP A 361 0.57 12.27 2.54
C ASP A 361 -0.75 12.45 3.29
N ARG A 362 -1.64 11.46 3.15
CA ARG A 362 -3.01 11.54 3.66
C ARG A 362 -3.07 11.68 5.18
N GLU A 363 -2.17 11.03 5.91
CA GLU A 363 -2.12 11.12 7.37
C GLU A 363 -1.77 12.55 7.80
N THR A 364 -0.76 13.13 7.16
CA THR A 364 -0.28 14.48 7.48
C THR A 364 -1.31 15.55 7.10
N ILE A 365 -1.95 15.43 5.93
CA ILE A 365 -3.05 16.30 5.50
C ILE A 365 -4.22 16.26 6.49
N ALA A 366 -4.64 15.06 6.92
CA ALA A 366 -5.72 14.89 7.89
C ALA A 366 -5.38 15.54 9.24
N ARG A 367 -4.14 15.35 9.71
CA ARG A 367 -3.65 15.94 10.97
C ARG A 367 -3.68 17.46 10.94
N LEU A 368 -3.16 18.09 9.88
CA LEU A 368 -3.18 19.55 9.71
C LEU A 368 -4.61 20.11 9.68
N SER A 369 -5.53 19.40 9.02
CA SER A 369 -6.94 19.76 8.97
C SER A 369 -7.61 19.70 10.35
N TRP A 370 -7.18 18.78 11.22
CA TRP A 370 -7.67 18.71 12.60
C TRP A 370 -7.10 19.83 13.47
N THR A 371 -5.78 20.08 13.40
CA THR A 371 -5.10 21.12 14.18
C THR A 371 -5.60 22.53 13.87
N SER A 372 -5.91 22.83 12.60
CA SER A 372 -6.48 24.12 12.20
C SER A 372 -7.89 24.33 12.77
N ARG A 373 -8.72 23.29 12.84
CA ARG A 373 -10.06 23.35 13.45
C ARG A 373 -10.01 23.50 14.97
N SER A 374 -9.03 22.91 15.65
CA SER A 374 -8.91 23.02 17.11
C SER A 374 -8.29 24.34 17.59
N SER A 375 -7.75 25.16 16.68
CA SER A 375 -7.09 26.44 16.96
C SER A 375 -7.83 27.67 16.44
N SER A 376 -8.99 27.46 15.80
CA SER A 376 -9.98 28.50 15.47
C SER A 376 -11.08 28.52 16.52
#